data_AF-A0A3L7TQW2-F1
#
_entry.id   AF-A0A3L7TQW2-F1
#
_cell.length_a   1.000
_cell.length_b   1.000
_cell.length_c   1.000
_cell.angle_alpha   90.00
_cell.angle_beta   90.00
_cell.angle_gamma   90.00
#
_symmetry.space_group_name_H-M   'P 1'
#
loop_
_entity.id
_entity.type
_entity.pdbx_description
1 polymer ?
#
loop_
_entity_poly.entity_id
_entity_poly.type
_entity_poly.pdbx_seq_one_letter_code
_entity_poly.pdbx_strand_id
1 'polypeptide(L)'
;MAHIITEPCIGTKDTACVEVCPVDCIHPTKKAGDYGVAQQLYIDPDTCIDCGLCVDECPVQAIFPQDDVPAEWKKYIQINIDHFKK
;
A
#
# COMPACT_ATOMS: atom_id res chain seq x y z
N MET A 1 -1.28 13.83 -2.63
CA MET A 1 -1.70 12.75 -3.55
C MET A 1 -1.49 11.43 -2.81
N ALA A 2 -2.08 10.33 -3.25
CA ALA A 2 -1.97 9.09 -2.47
C ALA A 2 -0.62 8.40 -2.68
N HIS A 3 -0.23 7.59 -1.70
CA HIS A 3 0.85 6.63 -1.86
C HIS A 3 0.27 5.30 -2.38
N ILE A 4 1.05 4.58 -3.18
CA ILE A 4 0.62 3.37 -3.90
C ILE A 4 1.60 2.24 -3.63
N ILE A 5 1.06 1.09 -3.23
CA ILE A 5 1.84 -0.14 -3.05
C ILE A 5 1.95 -0.88 -4.38
N THR A 6 3.18 -1.16 -4.78
CA THR A 6 3.54 -1.80 -6.05
C THR A 6 4.01 -3.25 -5.85
N GLU A 7 4.40 -3.90 -6.95
CA GLU A 7 4.82 -5.29 -7.04
C GLU A 7 5.79 -5.79 -5.94
N PRO A 8 6.80 -5.01 -5.47
CA PRO A 8 7.77 -5.50 -4.48
C PRO A 8 7.16 -5.90 -3.13
N CYS A 9 5.91 -5.51 -2.84
CA CYS A 9 5.20 -5.94 -1.63
C CYS A 9 4.73 -7.40 -1.70
N ILE A 10 4.56 -7.95 -2.91
CA ILE A 10 4.04 -9.30 -3.13
C ILE A 10 5.01 -10.33 -2.53
N GLY A 11 4.51 -11.15 -1.62
CA GLY A 11 5.30 -12.19 -0.93
C GLY A 11 6.04 -11.73 0.32
N THR A 12 6.39 -10.44 0.44
CA THR A 12 7.01 -9.90 1.66
C THR A 12 5.97 -9.62 2.75
N LYS A 13 4.93 -8.85 2.42
CA LYS A 13 3.84 -8.45 3.34
C LYS A 13 4.33 -8.09 4.76
N ASP A 14 5.39 -7.30 4.87
CA ASP A 14 6.08 -7.07 6.16
C ASP A 14 5.21 -6.39 7.24
N THR A 15 4.32 -5.48 6.83
CA THR A 15 3.41 -4.66 7.66
C THR A 15 4.03 -3.53 8.50
N ALA A 16 5.35 -3.25 8.43
CA ALA A 16 5.91 -2.07 9.11
C ALA A 16 5.22 -0.75 8.70
N CYS A 17 4.87 -0.61 7.41
CA CYS A 17 4.15 0.55 6.89
C CYS A 17 2.77 0.79 7.53
N VAL A 18 2.12 -0.26 8.05
CA VAL A 18 0.81 -0.16 8.73
C VAL A 18 0.95 0.54 10.07
N GLU A 19 2.00 0.25 10.83
CA GLU A 19 2.19 0.75 12.20
C GLU A 19 2.49 2.25 12.24
N VAL A 20 3.04 2.80 11.15
CA VAL A 20 3.36 4.23 11.03
C VAL A 20 2.29 5.05 10.32
N CYS A 21 1.25 4.41 9.78
CA CYS A 21 0.20 5.12 9.05
C CYS A 21 -0.74 5.85 10.04
N PRO A 22 -0.79 7.21 10.05
CA PRO A 22 -1.55 7.97 11.04
C PRO A 22 -3.07 7.86 10.86
N VAL A 23 -3.52 7.42 9.68
CA VAL A 23 -4.93 7.30 9.30
C VAL A 23 -5.36 5.85 9.08
N ASP A 24 -4.49 4.88 9.37
CA ASP A 24 -4.72 3.43 9.21
C ASP A 24 -5.31 3.08 7.83
N CYS A 25 -4.79 3.69 6.76
CA CYS A 25 -5.32 3.50 5.40
C CYS A 25 -4.67 2.33 4.65
N ILE A 26 -4.05 1.37 5.34
CA ILE A 26 -3.27 0.28 4.73
C ILE A 26 -3.83 -1.08 5.15
N HIS A 27 -4.34 -1.83 4.18
CA HIS A 27 -5.01 -3.11 4.41
C HIS A 27 -4.60 -4.19 3.39
N PRO A 28 -4.73 -5.48 3.72
CA PRO A 28 -5.14 -6.04 5.01
C PRO A 28 -4.00 -6.08 6.04
N THR A 29 -4.30 -5.82 7.31
CA THR A 29 -3.32 -5.92 8.40
C THR A 29 -3.11 -7.38 8.81
N LYS A 30 -1.99 -7.73 9.48
CA LYS A 30 -1.74 -9.10 10.01
C LYS A 30 -2.87 -9.65 10.90
N LYS A 31 -3.70 -8.78 11.47
CA LYS A 31 -4.84 -9.13 12.33
C LYS A 31 -6.13 -9.34 11.54
N ALA A 32 -6.20 -8.88 10.30
CA ALA A 32 -7.36 -9.06 9.42
C ALA A 32 -7.36 -10.48 8.82
N GLY A 33 -8.53 -11.11 8.77
CA GLY A 33 -8.69 -12.45 8.20
C GLY A 33 -8.25 -12.54 6.73
N ASP A 34 -8.36 -11.42 5.99
CA ASP A 34 -8.01 -11.35 4.57
C ASP A 34 -6.49 -11.29 4.30
N TYR A 35 -5.65 -11.17 5.34
CA TYR A 35 -4.19 -11.11 5.18
C TYR A 35 -3.58 -12.37 4.57
N GLY A 36 -4.19 -13.54 4.84
CA GLY A 36 -3.75 -14.82 4.29
C GLY A 36 -4.01 -14.93 2.78
N VAL A 37 -5.07 -14.30 2.28
CA VAL A 37 -5.48 -14.38 0.86
C VAL A 37 -4.95 -13.24 0.01
N ALA A 38 -4.65 -12.09 0.62
CA ALA A 38 -4.08 -10.96 -0.10
C ALA A 38 -2.65 -11.26 -0.55
N GLN A 39 -2.37 -10.94 -1.81
CA GLN A 39 -1.04 -11.11 -2.41
C GLN A 39 -0.06 -10.04 -1.93
N GLN A 40 -0.58 -8.83 -1.66
CA GLN A 40 0.14 -7.67 -1.15
C GLN A 40 -0.76 -6.85 -0.21
N LEU A 41 -0.18 -5.81 0.38
CA LEU A 41 -0.93 -4.75 1.04
C LEU A 41 -1.42 -3.73 0.00
N TYR A 42 -2.47 -2.99 0.36
CA TYR A 42 -3.10 -1.95 -0.45
C TYR A 42 -3.27 -0.69 0.40
N ILE A 43 -2.95 0.46 -0.18
CA ILE A 43 -3.22 1.77 0.42
C ILE A 43 -4.53 2.28 -0.17
N ASP A 44 -5.44 2.75 0.69
CA ASP A 44 -6.63 3.46 0.26
C ASP A 44 -6.26 4.90 -0.13
N PRO A 45 -6.31 5.26 -1.42
CA PRO A 45 -5.93 6.59 -1.87
C PRO A 45 -6.94 7.68 -1.51
N ASP A 46 -8.19 7.32 -1.19
CA ASP A 46 -9.21 8.28 -0.75
C ASP A 46 -8.97 8.71 0.71
N THR A 47 -8.41 7.81 1.54
CA THR A 47 -8.08 8.08 2.95
C THR A 47 -6.63 8.55 3.16
N CYS A 48 -5.71 8.22 2.24
CA CYS A 48 -4.31 8.59 2.34
C CYS A 48 -4.09 10.11 2.35
N ILE A 49 -3.42 10.61 3.39
CA ILE A 49 -3.14 12.05 3.57
C ILE A 49 -1.74 12.49 3.08
N ASP A 50 -1.06 11.66 2.29
CA ASP A 50 0.26 11.98 1.71
C ASP A 50 1.37 12.29 2.74
N CYS A 51 1.36 11.63 3.91
CA CYS A 51 2.32 11.93 4.98
C CYS A 51 3.74 11.39 4.74
N GLY A 52 3.94 10.49 3.77
CA GLY A 52 5.26 9.94 3.40
C GLY A 52 5.89 8.91 4.37
N LEU A 53 5.41 8.80 5.61
CA LEU A 53 6.01 7.95 6.66
C LEU A 53 6.15 6.47 6.27
N CYS A 54 5.23 5.96 5.46
CA CYS A 54 5.23 4.55 5.04
C CYS A 54 6.36 4.21 4.04
N VAL A 55 6.90 5.18 3.32
CA VAL A 55 7.92 4.96 2.28
C VAL A 55 9.25 4.51 2.89
N ASP A 56 9.71 5.22 3.93
CA ASP A 56 10.98 4.93 4.60
C ASP A 56 10.95 3.62 5.40
N GLU A 57 9.78 3.26 5.93
CA GLU A 57 9.60 2.04 6.72
C GLU A 57 9.47 0.78 5.87
N CYS A 58 9.26 0.90 4.56
CA CYS A 58 9.10 -0.27 3.70
C CYS A 58 10.47 -0.91 3.38
N PRO A 59 10.78 -2.12 3.88
CA PRO A 59 12.11 -2.72 3.72
C PRO A 59 12.46 -3.08 2.27
N VAL A 60 11.43 -3.21 1.42
CA VAL A 60 11.53 -3.56 -0.01
C VAL A 60 11.22 -2.38 -0.92
N GLN A 61 11.05 -1.17 -0.36
CA GLN A 61 10.75 0.06 -1.10
C GLN A 61 9.59 -0.12 -2.10
N ALA A 62 8.51 -0.76 -1.68
CA ALA A 62 7.36 -1.06 -2.53
C ALA A 62 6.37 0.11 -2.68
N ILE A 63 6.56 1.19 -1.91
CA ILE A 63 5.58 2.26 -1.77
C ILE A 63 6.10 3.50 -2.48
N PHE A 64 5.31 4.02 -3.41
CA PHE A 64 5.65 5.20 -4.20
C PHE A 64 4.53 6.23 -4.13
N PRO A 65 4.83 7.54 -4.15
CA PRO A 65 3.84 8.56 -4.47
C PRO A 65 3.19 8.24 -5.82
N GLN A 66 1.88 8.46 -5.96
CA GLN A 66 1.13 8.12 -7.17
C GLN A 66 1.77 8.66 -8.46
N ASP A 67 2.34 9.86 -8.44
CA ASP A 67 3.00 10.50 -9.59
C ASP A 67 4.38 9.94 -9.91
N ASP A 68 5.04 9.34 -8.91
CA ASP A 68 6.37 8.76 -9.01
C ASP A 68 6.33 7.24 -9.26
N VAL A 69 5.14 6.65 -9.38
CA VAL A 69 4.99 5.23 -9.72
C VAL A 69 5.59 4.97 -11.11
N PRO A 70 6.58 4.04 -11.23
CA PRO A 70 7.15 3.65 -12.51
C PRO A 70 6.09 3.22 -13.52
N ALA A 71 6.33 3.48 -14.81
CA ALA A 71 5.37 3.21 -15.88
C ALA A 71 4.87 1.76 -15.90
N GLU A 72 5.75 0.80 -15.58
CA GLU A 72 5.47 -0.64 -15.53
C GLU A 72 4.51 -1.01 -14.39
N TRP A 73 4.47 -0.18 -13.34
CA TRP A 73 3.68 -0.40 -12.13
C TRP A 73 2.47 0.53 -12.02
N LYS A 74 2.20 1.39 -13.02
CA LYS A 74 1.02 2.27 -13.01
C LYS A 74 -0.31 1.52 -12.84
N LYS A 75 -0.38 0.25 -13.28
CA LYS A 75 -1.54 -0.64 -13.05
C LYS A 75 -1.88 -0.78 -11.55
N TYR A 76 -0.88 -0.70 -10.67
CA TYR A 76 -1.08 -0.85 -9.23
C TYR A 76 -1.87 0.30 -8.61
N ILE A 77 -1.89 1.48 -9.24
CA ILE A 77 -2.72 2.60 -8.81
C ILE A 77 -4.19 2.15 -8.77
N GLN A 78 -4.66 1.59 -9.89
CA GLN A 78 -6.04 1.12 -10.00
C GLN A 78 -6.29 -0.11 -9.11
N ILE A 79 -5.33 -1.02 -8.98
CA ILE A 79 -5.46 -2.20 -8.11
C ILE A 79 -5.66 -1.79 -6.64
N ASN A 80 -4.90 -0.80 -6.16
CA ASN A 80 -5.05 -0.28 -4.80
C ASN A 80 -6.44 0.35 -4.61
N ILE A 81 -6.91 1.14 -5.58
CA ILE A 81 -8.25 1.74 -5.57
C ILE A 81 -9.35 0.66 -5.55
N ASP A 82 -9.28 -0.31 -6.46
CA ASP A 82 -10.31 -1.35 -6.63
C ASP A 82 -10.43 -2.26 -5.41
N HIS A 83 -9.39 -2.34 -4.58
CA HIS A 83 -9.46 -3.07 -3.31
C HIS A 83 -10.47 -2.48 -2.33
N PHE A 84 -10.62 -1.14 -2.34
CA PHE A 84 -11.50 -0.40 -1.42
C PHE A 84 -12.83 -0.01 -2.05
N LYS A 85 -12.92 0.02 -3.38
CA LYS A 85 -14.18 0.16 -4.12
C LYS A 85 -14.91 -1.19 -4.19
N LYS A 86 -15.52 -1.60 -3.09
CA LYS A 86 -16.53 -2.67 -3.08
C LYS A 86 -17.94 -2.11 -3.22
#